data_AF-A0A937QEW5-F1
#
_entry.id   AF-A0A937QEW5-F1
#
_cell.length_a   1.000
_cell.length_b   1.000
_cell.length_c   1.000
_cell.angle_alpha   90.00
_cell.angle_beta   90.00
_cell.angle_gamma   90.00
#
_symmetry.space_group_name_H-M   'P 1'
#
loop_
_entity.id
_entity.type
_entity.pdbx_description
1 polymer ?
#
loop_
_entity_poly.entity_id
_entity_poly.type
_entity_poly.pdbx_seq_one_letter_code
_entity_poly.pdbx_strand_id
1 'polypeptide(L)' 'MDKATRKNLKKIERHIKRFKHELKKIELRPCNSDAELKKKEDDISIIKREIYELEKEANQFALYISSKG' A
#
# COMPACT_ATOMS: atom_id res chain seq x y z
N MET A 1 -7.17 -14.94 17.30
CA MET A 1 -6.92 -14.80 15.84
C MET A 1 -6.55 -16.16 15.26
N ASP A 2 -7.33 -16.64 14.30
CA ASP A 2 -7.07 -17.89 13.58
C ASP A 2 -5.83 -17.77 12.66
N LYS A 3 -5.25 -18.91 12.30
CA LYS A 3 -4.01 -19.00 11.52
C LYS A 3 -4.16 -18.40 10.12
N ALA A 4 -5.37 -18.46 9.53
CA ALA A 4 -5.63 -17.94 8.19
C ALA A 4 -5.64 -16.41 8.20
N THR A 5 -6.36 -15.79 9.14
CA THR A 5 -6.40 -14.33 9.33
C THR A 5 -5.00 -13.75 9.57
N ARG A 6 -4.18 -14.39 10.42
CA ARG A 6 -2.78 -13.97 10.65
C ARG A 6 -1.94 -14.05 9.37
N LYS A 7 -2.15 -15.06 8.53
CA LYS A 7 -1.41 -15.25 7.28
C LYS A 7 -1.81 -14.19 6.25
N ASN A 8 -3.10 -13.86 6.16
CA ASN A 8 -3.61 -12.84 5.26
C ASN A 8 -3.12 -11.44 5.66
N LEU A 9 -3.19 -11.10 6.95
CA LEU A 9 -2.67 -9.82 7.45
C LEU A 9 -1.19 -9.64 7.12
N LYS A 10 -0.36 -10.67 7.36
CA LYS A 10 1.06 -10.65 6.98
C LYS A 10 1.30 -10.50 5.47
N LYS A 11 0.39 -10.99 4.63
CA LYS A 11 0.49 -10.83 3.17
C LYS A 11 0.21 -9.37 2.79
N ILE A 12 -0.84 -8.78 3.37
CA ILE A 12 -1.21 -7.37 3.16
C ILE A 12 -0.07 -6.44 3.61
N GLU A 13 0.48 -6.66 4.81
CA GLU A 13 1.63 -5.89 5.33
C GLU A 13 2.85 -5.94 4.39
N ARG A 14 3.14 -7.11 3.80
CA ARG A 14 4.23 -7.24 2.82
C ARG A 14 3.95 -6.47 1.54
N HIS A 15 2.71 -6.48 1.06
CA HIS A 15 2.30 -5.72 -0.12
C HIS A 15 2.43 -4.21 0.14
N ILE A 16 1.93 -3.72 1.28
CA ILE A 16 2.09 -2.32 1.70
C ILE A 16 3.58 -1.94 1.73
N LYS A 17 4.44 -2.78 2.33
CA LYS A 17 5.88 -2.52 2.39
C LYS A 17 6.51 -2.44 1.00
N ARG A 18 6.12 -3.33 0.08
CA ARG A 18 6.59 -3.31 -1.31
C ARG A 18 6.17 -2.02 -2.01
N PHE A 19 4.89 -1.65 -1.92
CA PHE A 19 4.38 -0.43 -2.55
C PHE A 19 4.99 0.84 -1.97
N LYS A 20 5.21 0.92 -0.64
CA LYS A 20 5.96 2.03 -0.03
C LYS A 20 7.39 2.15 -0.56
N HIS A 21 8.04 1.02 -0.84
CA HIS A 21 9.38 1.01 -1.43
C HIS A 21 9.37 1.47 -2.89
N GLU A 22 8.40 1.01 -3.69
CA GLU A 22 8.22 1.42 -5.08
C GLU A 22 7.86 2.90 -5.19
N LEU A 23 6.97 3.40 -4.32
CA LEU A 23 6.63 4.81 -4.19
C LEU A 23 7.89 5.66 -3.98
N LYS A 24 8.73 5.28 -3.00
CA LYS A 24 9.98 5.98 -2.72
C LYS A 24 10.92 6.00 -3.93
N LYS A 25 11.00 4.92 -4.70
CA LYS A 25 11.81 4.89 -5.93
C LYS A 25 11.28 5.85 -6.98
N ILE A 26 9.97 5.92 -7.16
CA ILE A 26 9.34 6.80 -8.14
C ILE A 26 9.50 8.27 -7.72
N GLU A 27 9.25 8.58 -6.44
CA GLU A 27 9.43 9.92 -5.87
C GLU A 27 10.86 10.46 -6.05
N LEU A 28 11.87 9.59 -5.96
CA LEU A 28 13.27 9.96 -6.14
C LEU A 28 13.75 9.92 -7.60
N ARG A 29 12.91 9.45 -8.55
CA ARG A 29 13.27 9.44 -9.97
C ARG A 29 13.33 10.88 -10.51
N PRO A 30 14.44 11.33 -11.12
CA PRO A 30 14.49 12.63 -11.78
C PRO A 30 13.54 12.63 -12.99
N CYS A 31 12.99 13.81 -13.30
CA CYS A 31 12.18 14.04 -14.49
C CYS A 31 12.85 15.13 -15.32
N ASN A 32 12.94 14.93 -16.63
CA ASN A 32 13.57 15.85 -17.58
C ASN A 32 12.54 16.59 -18.45
N SER A 33 11.25 16.33 -18.24
CA SER A 33 10.15 17.01 -18.94
C SER A 33 8.87 17.03 -18.11
N ASP A 34 7.95 17.93 -18.48
CA ASP A 34 6.62 18.03 -17.87
C ASP A 34 5.79 16.76 -18.10
N ALA A 35 5.97 16.10 -19.25
CA ALA A 35 5.31 14.82 -19.53
C ALA A 35 5.79 13.72 -18.58
N GLU A 36 7.08 13.67 -18.29
CA GLU A 36 7.65 12.73 -17.31
C GLU A 36 7.22 13.05 -15.88
N LEU A 37 7.10 14.35 -15.54
CA LEU A 37 6.58 14.79 -14.25
C LEU A 37 5.12 14.36 -14.07
N LYS A 38 4.27 14.64 -15.05
CA LYS A 38 2.85 14.25 -15.01
C LYS A 38 2.67 12.73 -14.89
N LYS A 39 3.42 11.96 -15.68
CA LYS A 39 3.40 10.49 -15.57
C LYS A 39 3.83 10.01 -14.18
N LYS A 40 4.86 10.64 -13.61
CA LYS A 40 5.32 10.32 -12.24
C LYS A 40 4.24 10.64 -11.20
N GLU A 41 3.53 11.76 -11.33
CA GLU A 41 2.42 12.13 -10.45
C GLU A 41 1.27 11.12 -10.53
N ASP A 42 0.92 10.69 -11.74
CA ASP A 42 -0.09 9.65 -11.98
C ASP A 42 0.32 8.32 -11.34
N ASP A 43 1.57 7.88 -11.56
CA ASP A 43 2.13 6.65 -10.97
C ASP A 43 2.11 6.72 -9.43
N ILE A 44 2.50 7.86 -8.84
CA ILE A 44 2.46 8.11 -7.40
C ILE A 44 1.02 8.02 -6.86
N SER A 45 0.07 8.62 -7.58
CA SER A 45 -1.34 8.64 -7.18
C SER A 45 -1.94 7.23 -7.14
N ILE A 46 -1.65 6.42 -8.16
CA ILE A 46 -2.09 5.02 -8.23
C ILE A 46 -1.53 4.23 -7.05
N ILE A 47 -0.22 4.31 -6.79
CA ILE A 47 0.42 3.55 -5.71
C ILE A 47 -0.11 4.00 -4.33
N LYS A 48 -0.31 5.31 -4.12
CA LYS A 48 -0.89 5.82 -2.87
C LYS A 48 -2.30 5.27 -2.66
N ARG A 49 -3.11 5.18 -3.72
CA ARG A 49 -4.45 4.59 -3.65
C ARG A 49 -4.40 3.11 -3.29
N GLU A 50 -3.49 2.33 -3.88
CA GLU A 50 -3.35 0.91 -3.55
C GLU A 50 -2.89 0.69 -2.10
N ILE A 51 -1.95 1.50 -1.60
CA ILE A 51 -1.54 1.48 -0.20
C ILE A 51 -2.74 1.74 0.71
N TYR A 52 -3.54 2.77 0.40
CA TYR A 52 -4.71 3.13 1.20
C TYR A 52 -5.74 2.00 1.28
N GLU A 53 -6.08 1.36 0.15
CA GLU A 53 -7.03 0.25 0.15
C GLU A 53 -6.51 -0.96 0.96
N LEU A 54 -5.21 -1.27 0.86
CA LEU A 54 -4.59 -2.33 1.65
C LEU A 54 -4.54 -1.99 3.14
N GLU A 55 -4.27 -0.74 3.51
CA GLU A 55 -4.30 -0.28 4.90
C GLU A 55 -5.73 -0.35 5.47
N LYS A 56 -6.74 0.01 4.65
CA LYS A 56 -8.15 -0.15 5.01
C LYS A 56 -8.54 -1.62 5.21
N GLU A 57 -8.11 -2.51 4.32
CA GLU A 57 -8.33 -3.95 4.44
C GLU A 57 -7.67 -4.51 5.72
N ALA A 58 -6.41 -4.13 5.99
CA ALA A 58 -5.69 -4.51 7.21
C ALA A 58 -6.42 -4.03 8.48
N ASN A 59 -6.92 -2.79 8.47
CA ASN A 59 -7.69 -2.22 9.59
C ASN A 59 -9.02 -2.95 9.79
N GLN A 60 -9.71 -3.36 8.73
CA GLN A 60 -10.92 -4.19 8.85
C GLN A 60 -10.63 -5.54 9.51
N PHE A 61 -9.52 -6.18 9.15
CA PHE A 61 -9.09 -7.40 9.84
C PHE A 61 -8.80 -7.14 11.33
N ALA A 62 -8.12 -6.04 11.66
CA ALA A 62 -7.83 -5.67 13.05
C ALA A 62 -9.12 -5.42 13.87
N LEU A 63 -10.09 -4.69 13.31
CA LEU A 63 -11.37 -4.41 13.97
C LEU A 63 -12.22 -5.67 14.14
N TYR A 64 -12.26 -6.56 13.14
CA TYR A 64 -12.93 -7.86 13.25
C TYR A 64 -12.32 -8.73 14.36
N ILE A 65 -11.01 -8.64 14.58
CA ILE A 65 -10.35 -9.34 15.68
C ILE A 65 -10.76 -8.75 17.03
N SER A 66 -10.78 -7.43 17.16
CA SER A 66 -11.15 -6.74 18.40
C SER A 66 -12.62 -6.92 18.79
N SER A 67 -13.52 -7.22 17.86
CA SER A 67 -14.95 -7.48 18.13
C SER A 67 -15.29 -8.94 18.43
N LYS A 68 -14.33 -9.86 18.25
CA LYS A 68 -14.48 -11.31 18.49
C LYS A 68 -13.74 -11.81 19.75
N GLY A 69 -13.07 -10.91 20.47
CA GLY A 69 -12.47 -11.17 21.79
C GLY A 69 -13.39 -10.68 22.89
#